data_AF-K9QEH1-F1
#
_entry.id   AF-K9QEH1-F1
#
_cell.length_a   1.000
_cell.length_b   1.000
_cell.length_c   1.000
_cell.angle_alpha   90.00
_cell.angle_beta   90.00
_cell.angle_gamma   90.00
#
_symmetry.space_group_name_H-M   'P 1'
#
loop_
_entity.id
_entity.type
_entity.pdbx_description
1 polymer ?
#
loop_
_entity_poly.entity_id
_entity_poly.type
_entity_poly.pdbx_seq_one_letter_code
_entity_poly.pdbx_strand_id
1 'polypeptide(L)'
;MARVPHIITIEGKKYAAMLPDIYNDIKTVVGIEKAPSPDNTDYAGKVNVNQFVQSGDLVRIRCRLENKKVKSVLCVAAKFASAMGGLLSKKVGGVDVRTTGIQRRMRLG
;
A
#
# COMPACT_ATOMS: atom_id res chain seq x y z
N MET A 1 -10.10 -12.57 1.36
CA MET A 1 -8.64 -12.46 1.22
C MET A 1 -8.06 -12.42 2.62
N ALA A 2 -7.13 -13.31 2.96
CA ALA A 2 -6.54 -13.35 4.29
C ALA A 2 -5.76 -12.05 4.56
N ARG A 3 -5.83 -11.55 5.80
CA ARG A 3 -4.99 -10.45 6.26
C ARG A 3 -3.75 -11.05 6.91
N VAL A 4 -2.58 -10.59 6.51
CA VAL A 4 -1.29 -11.04 7.03
C VAL A 4 -0.50 -9.83 7.54
N PRO A 5 0.42 -10.02 8.50
CA PRO A 5 1.27 -8.95 8.99
C PRO A 5 2.16 -8.42 7.86
N HIS A 6 2.22 -7.10 7.75
CA HIS A 6 3.08 -6.37 6.83
C HIS A 6 3.89 -5.33 7.59
N ILE A 7 5.10 -5.08 7.09
CA ILE A 7 6.04 -4.08 7.55
C ILE A 7 5.87 -2.84 6.66
N ILE A 8 5.68 -1.70 7.31
CA ILE A 8 5.63 -0.40 6.67
C ILE A 8 6.79 0.43 7.22
N THR A 9 7.67 0.88 6.34
CA THR A 9 8.82 1.72 6.74
C THR A 9 8.52 3.18 6.39
N ILE A 10 8.45 4.03 7.40
CA ILE A 10 8.15 5.46 7.28
C ILE A 10 9.24 6.21 8.04
N GLU A 11 9.97 7.10 7.37
CA GLU A 11 11.07 7.89 7.97
C GLU A 11 12.09 7.04 8.76
N GLY A 12 12.43 5.85 8.24
CA GLY A 12 13.38 4.94 8.88
C GLY A 12 12.82 4.13 10.06
N LYS A 13 11.60 4.41 10.53
CA LYS A 13 10.89 3.62 11.54
C LYS A 13 10.05 2.54 10.87
N LYS A 14 10.13 1.33 11.43
CA LYS A 14 9.33 0.18 10.98
C LYS A 14 8.07 0.06 11.82
N TYR A 15 6.95 -0.17 11.17
CA TYR A 15 5.67 -0.34 11.82
C TYR A 15 4.95 -1.58 11.28
N ALA A 16 4.16 -2.22 12.14
CA ALA A 16 3.39 -3.41 11.78
C ALA A 16 1.94 -3.04 11.41
N ALA A 17 1.42 -3.63 10.33
CA ALA A 17 0.02 -3.49 9.92
C ALA A 17 -0.56 -4.81 9.41
N MET A 18 -1.80 -5.12 9.79
CA MET A 18 -2.52 -6.26 9.18
C MET A 18 -3.18 -5.83 7.88
N LEU A 19 -2.63 -6.27 6.76
CA LEU A 19 -3.07 -5.90 5.41
C LEU A 19 -3.37 -7.13 4.56
N PRO A 20 -4.22 -7.02 3.53
CA PRO A 20 -4.44 -8.13 2.59
C PRO A 20 -3.13 -8.51 1.89
N ASP A 21 -2.91 -9.81 1.68
CA ASP A 21 -1.72 -10.33 0.98
C ASP A 21 -1.79 -10.07 -0.53
N ILE A 22 -1.58 -8.80 -0.91
CA ILE A 22 -1.58 -8.32 -2.30
C ILE A 22 -0.30 -7.59 -2.68
N TYR A 23 0.63 -7.45 -1.74
CA TYR A 23 1.78 -6.55 -1.85
C TYR A 23 3.02 -7.20 -2.43
N ASN A 24 3.03 -8.53 -2.64
CA ASN A 24 4.22 -9.27 -3.02
C ASN A 24 4.90 -8.72 -4.30
N ASP A 25 4.11 -8.44 -5.34
CA ASP A 25 4.60 -7.92 -6.63
C ASP A 25 4.90 -6.41 -6.62
N ILE A 26 4.37 -5.69 -5.62
CA ILE A 26 4.39 -4.22 -5.56
C ILE A 26 5.19 -3.67 -4.38
N LYS A 27 5.79 -4.53 -3.55
CA LYS A 27 6.44 -4.14 -2.28
C LYS A 27 7.51 -3.08 -2.43
N THR A 28 8.35 -3.19 -3.46
CA THR A 28 9.42 -2.23 -3.75
C THR A 28 8.86 -0.88 -4.18
N VAL A 29 7.75 -0.90 -4.92
CA VAL A 29 7.06 0.25 -5.49
C VAL A 29 6.33 1.03 -4.41
N VAL A 30 5.58 0.36 -3.53
CA VAL A 30 4.74 1.04 -2.51
C VAL A 30 5.38 1.18 -1.14
N GLY A 31 6.48 0.45 -0.88
CA GLY A 31 7.18 0.49 0.42
C GLY A 31 6.49 -0.29 1.53
N ILE A 32 5.68 -1.28 1.17
CA ILE A 32 4.97 -2.17 2.10
C ILE A 32 5.39 -3.59 1.78
N GLU A 33 5.97 -4.28 2.74
CA GLU A 33 6.45 -5.65 2.58
C GLU A 33 5.73 -6.58 3.54
N LYS A 34 5.57 -7.85 3.16
CA LYS A 34 5.03 -8.88 4.05
C LYS A 34 6.04 -9.16 5.16
N ALA A 35 5.58 -9.25 6.41
CA ALA A 35 6.48 -9.59 7.51
C ALA A 35 7.07 -11.00 7.32
N PRO A 36 8.37 -11.20 7.57
CA PRO A 36 9.00 -12.50 7.49
C PRO A 36 8.47 -13.43 8.59
N SER A 37 8.62 -14.75 8.40
CA SER A 37 8.27 -15.75 9.41
C SER A 37 9.46 -16.70 9.56
N PRO A 38 10.18 -16.69 10.70
CA PRO A 38 9.92 -15.93 11.94
C PRO A 38 10.20 -14.42 11.80
N ASP A 39 9.45 -13.61 12.55
CA ASP A 39 9.57 -12.16 12.53
C ASP A 39 10.43 -11.67 13.70
N ASN A 40 11.63 -11.16 13.38
CA ASN A 40 12.56 -10.56 14.35
C ASN A 40 12.64 -9.04 14.18
N THR A 41 11.64 -8.42 13.55
CA THR A 41 11.65 -6.98 13.27
C THR A 41 11.37 -6.19 14.54
N ASP A 42 12.24 -5.25 14.88
CA ASP A 42 11.95 -4.26 15.91
C ASP A 42 10.96 -3.21 15.37
N TYR A 43 9.77 -3.17 15.95
CA TYR A 43 8.67 -2.31 15.52
C TYR A 43 8.54 -1.12 16.46
N ALA A 44 8.55 0.09 15.90
CA ALA A 44 8.23 1.31 16.63
C ALA A 44 6.76 1.36 17.10
N GLY A 45 5.91 0.50 16.54
CA GLY A 45 4.51 0.35 16.95
C GLY A 45 3.62 -0.28 15.86
N LYS A 46 2.32 -0.30 16.13
CA LYS A 46 1.28 -0.72 15.17
C LYS A 46 0.77 0.48 14.37
N VAL A 47 0.66 0.34 13.05
CA VAL A 47 0.07 1.39 12.19
C VAL A 47 -1.44 1.40 12.33
N ASN A 48 -1.99 2.54 12.73
CA ASN A 48 -3.38 2.85 12.46
C ASN A 48 -3.49 3.48 11.05
N VAL A 49 -3.89 2.67 10.07
CA VAL A 49 -3.92 3.08 8.65
C VAL A 49 -4.69 4.38 8.44
N ASN A 50 -5.81 4.58 9.13
CA ASN A 50 -6.62 5.79 8.93
C ASN A 50 -5.91 7.04 9.46
N GLN A 51 -5.24 6.93 10.61
CA GLN A 51 -4.49 8.04 11.20
C GLN A 51 -3.29 8.43 10.33
N PHE A 52 -2.54 7.43 9.85
CA PHE A 52 -1.36 7.66 9.00
C PHE A 52 -1.72 8.17 7.60
N VAL A 53 -2.92 7.84 7.11
CA VAL A 53 -3.45 8.43 5.87
C VAL A 53 -3.88 9.89 6.09
N GLN A 54 -4.36 10.23 7.29
CA GLN A 54 -4.74 11.61 7.63
C GLN A 54 -3.54 12.51 7.90
N SER A 55 -2.48 11.99 8.52
CA SER A 55 -1.21 12.71 8.73
C SER A 55 -0.43 12.92 7.43
N GLY A 56 -0.75 12.15 6.39
CA GLY A 56 -0.08 12.23 5.08
C GLY A 56 1.10 11.28 4.92
N ASP A 57 1.38 10.43 5.91
CA ASP A 57 2.47 9.44 5.85
C ASP A 57 2.16 8.27 4.90
N LEU A 58 0.87 7.93 4.78
CA LEU A 58 0.35 6.92 3.89
C LEU A 58 -0.62 7.52 2.88
N VAL A 59 -0.57 7.02 1.64
CA VAL A 59 -1.46 7.43 0.57
C VAL A 59 -2.21 6.20 0.05
N ARG A 60 -3.52 6.36 -0.19
CA ARG A 60 -4.34 5.36 -0.86
C ARG A 60 -4.32 5.57 -2.37
N ILE A 61 -3.69 4.64 -3.07
CA ILE A 61 -3.69 4.59 -4.53
C ILE A 61 -4.82 3.68 -4.99
N ARG A 62 -5.70 4.22 -5.83
CA ARG A 62 -6.76 3.49 -6.51
C ARG A 62 -6.19 2.86 -7.77
N CYS A 63 -6.20 1.54 -7.84
CA CYS A 63 -5.76 0.77 -9.00
C CYS A 63 -7.00 0.19 -9.69
N ARG A 64 -7.21 0.53 -10.96
CA ARG A 64 -8.15 -0.16 -11.84
C ARG A 64 -7.43 -1.33 -12.48
N LEU A 65 -7.98 -2.52 -12.30
CA LEU A 65 -7.41 -3.76 -12.80
C LEU A 65 -7.96 -4.09 -14.18
N GLU A 66 -7.27 -4.96 -14.92
CA GLU A 66 -7.71 -5.43 -16.25
C GLU A 66 -9.12 -6.06 -16.22
N ASN A 67 -9.46 -6.75 -15.13
CA ASN A 67 -10.80 -7.30 -14.92
C ASN A 67 -11.89 -6.24 -14.61
N LYS A 68 -11.62 -4.96 -14.88
CA LYS A 68 -12.47 -3.79 -14.61
C LYS A 68 -12.78 -3.53 -13.14
N LYS A 69 -12.30 -4.36 -12.21
CA LYS A 69 -12.46 -4.13 -10.77
C LYS A 69 -11.49 -3.04 -10.31
N VAL A 70 -11.86 -2.40 -9.20
CA VAL A 70 -11.04 -1.40 -8.53
C VAL A 70 -10.54 -2.00 -7.23
N LYS A 71 -9.25 -1.83 -6.94
CA LYS A 71 -8.66 -2.08 -5.63
C LYS A 71 -7.96 -0.84 -5.11
N SER A 72 -7.95 -0.69 -3.80
CA SER A 72 -7.17 0.35 -3.12
C SER A 72 -5.92 -0.28 -2.54
N VAL A 73 -4.78 0.33 -2.81
CA VAL A 73 -3.45 -0.08 -2.35
C VAL A 73 -2.91 1.03 -1.45
N LEU A 74 -2.31 0.66 -0.33
CA LEU A 74 -1.59 1.61 0.51
C LEU A 74 -0.17 1.80 -0.02
N CYS A 75 0.30 3.04 0.02
CA CYS A 75 1.64 3.41 -0.37
C CYS A 75 2.22 4.36 0.67
N VAL A 76 3.50 4.22 0.97
CA VAL A 76 4.23 5.21 1.76
C VAL A 76 4.35 6.49 0.93
N ALA A 77 4.08 7.65 1.55
CA ALA A 77 4.07 8.93 0.84
C ALA A 77 5.38 9.25 0.13
N ALA A 78 6.52 8.90 0.74
CA ALA A 78 7.85 9.04 0.14
C ALA A 78 8.01 8.29 -1.20
N LYS A 79 7.25 7.20 -1.41
CA LYS A 79 7.27 6.41 -2.64
C LYS A 79 6.12 6.72 -3.59
N PHE A 80 5.24 7.66 -3.24
CA PHE A 80 4.02 7.94 -3.98
C PHE A 80 4.28 8.29 -5.45
N ALA A 81 5.26 9.16 -5.72
CA ALA A 81 5.61 9.58 -7.09
C ALA A 81 6.04 8.39 -7.96
N SER A 82 6.91 7.52 -7.44
CA SER A 82 7.35 6.30 -8.12
C SER A 82 6.23 5.27 -8.23
N ALA A 83 5.33 5.19 -7.25
CA ALA A 83 4.25 4.22 -7.23
C ALA A 83 3.18 4.50 -8.28
N MET A 84 2.87 5.76 -8.57
CA MET A 84 1.86 6.13 -9.57
C MET A 84 2.18 5.56 -10.96
N GLY A 85 3.45 5.61 -11.39
CA GLY A 85 3.88 4.99 -12.65
C GLY A 85 4.27 3.51 -12.50
N GLY A 86 4.99 3.17 -11.43
CA GLY A 86 5.55 1.83 -11.22
C GLY A 86 4.51 0.74 -10.99
N LEU A 87 3.28 1.10 -10.59
CA LEU A 87 2.19 0.14 -10.41
C LEU A 87 1.55 -0.32 -11.73
N LEU A 88 1.66 0.44 -12.84
CA LEU A 88 0.99 0.11 -14.11
C LEU A 88 1.51 -1.19 -14.75
N SER A 89 2.77 -1.56 -14.50
CA SER A 89 3.37 -2.79 -15.03
C SER A 89 3.39 -3.93 -14.00
N LYS A 90 2.56 -3.84 -12.95
CA LYS A 90 2.55 -4.78 -11.82
C LYS A 90 1.17 -5.39 -11.60
N LYS A 91 1.15 -6.48 -10.83
CA LYS A 91 -0.06 -7.19 -10.44
C LYS A 91 -0.47 -6.79 -9.02
N VAL A 92 -1.76 -6.57 -8.80
CA VAL A 92 -2.33 -6.27 -7.48
C VAL A 92 -3.31 -7.39 -7.10
N GLY A 93 -2.82 -8.32 -6.28
CA GLY A 93 -3.53 -9.54 -5.93
C GLY A 93 -3.84 -10.39 -7.16
N GLY A 94 -2.80 -10.67 -7.96
CA GLY A 94 -2.81 -11.59 -9.10
C GLY A 94 -3.32 -11.03 -10.43
N VAL A 95 -3.76 -9.77 -10.48
CA VAL A 95 -4.33 -9.16 -11.69
C VAL A 95 -3.56 -7.90 -12.06
N ASP A 96 -3.25 -7.73 -13.35
CA ASP A 96 -2.53 -6.58 -13.87
C ASP A 96 -3.29 -5.27 -13.63
N VAL A 97 -2.54 -4.23 -13.26
CA VAL A 97 -3.06 -2.89 -13.08
C VAL A 97 -3.12 -2.21 -14.44
N ARG A 98 -4.30 -1.72 -14.80
CA ARG A 98 -4.52 -0.98 -16.04
C ARG A 98 -4.31 0.52 -15.86
N THR A 99 -4.85 1.08 -14.78
CA THR A 99 -4.67 2.50 -14.45
C THR A 99 -4.53 2.70 -12.95
N THR A 100 -3.79 3.75 -12.58
CA THR A 100 -3.60 4.21 -11.21
C THR A 100 -4.20 5.60 -11.05
N GLY A 101 -4.67 5.91 -9.86
CA GLY A 101 -5.26 7.20 -9.54
C GLY A 101 -5.29 7.46 -8.04
N ILE A 102 -5.42 8.71 -7.65
CA ILE A 102 -5.69 9.07 -6.26
C ILE A 102 -7.21 9.10 -6.07
N GLN A 103 -7.69 8.61 -4.93
CA GLN A 103 -9.08 8.81 -4.56
C GLN A 103 -9.32 10.30 -4.26
N ARG A 104 -9.79 11.07 -5.26
CA ARG A 104 -10.24 12.45 -5.05
C ARG A 104 -11.49 12.42 -4.17
N ARG A 105 -11.46 13.13 -3.05
CA ARG A 105 -12.66 13.41 -2.25
C ARG A 105 -13.55 14.29 -3.13
N MET A 106 -14.70 13.77 -3.57
CA MET A 106 -15.71 14.63 -4.19
C MET A 106 -16.09 15.68 -3.16
N ARG A 107 -15.83 16.96 -3.46
CA ARG A 107 -16.47 18.06 -2.75
C ARG A 107 -17.94 18.00 -3.14
N LEU A 108 -18.80 17.66 -2.18
CA LEU A 108 -20.23 17.91 -2.30
C LEU A 108 -20.36 19.44 -2.22
N GLY A 109 -20.50 20.07 -3.38
CA GLY A 109 -20.94 21.47 -3.48
C GLY A 109 -22.42 21.55 -3.18
#